data_AF-A0A5E7BXZ5-F1
#
_entry.id   AF-A0A5E7BXZ5-F1
#
_cell.length_a   1.000
_cell.length_b   1.000
_cell.length_c   1.000
_cell.angle_alpha   90.00
_cell.angle_beta   90.00
_cell.angle_gamma   90.00
#
_symmetry.space_group_name_H-M   'P 1'
#
loop_
_entity.id
_entity.type
_entity.pdbx_description
1 polymer ?
#
loop_
_entity_poly.entity_id
_entity_poly.type
_entity_poly.pdbx_seq_one_letter_code
_entity_poly.pdbx_strand_id
1 'polypeptide(L)'
;MAAFKPITGGDSTLLSTYQLMLKKQVLPAHLLPFANDWGGNFFCLNLDTGAVSYFTTDSFDSDLSPKENQTESEKLVCSNFLRFVQGLIDEEDLDEE
;
A
#
# COMPACT_ATOMS: atom_id res chain seq x y z
N MET A 1 6.02 -24.26 20.12
CA MET A 1 6.03 -23.77 18.72
C MET A 1 4.83 -22.85 18.57
N ALA A 2 5.04 -21.60 18.17
CA ALA A 2 3.93 -20.70 17.89
C ALA A 2 3.21 -21.18 16.62
N ALA A 3 1.91 -21.47 16.73
CA ALA A 3 1.10 -21.85 15.59
C ALA A 3 0.64 -20.58 14.87
N PHE A 4 0.87 -20.50 13.56
CA PHE A 4 0.32 -19.45 12.73
C PHE A 4 -1.21 -19.55 12.76
N LYS A 5 -1.86 -18.56 13.38
CA LYS A 5 -3.30 -18.38 13.26
C LYS A 5 -3.56 -17.34 12.16
N PRO A 6 -4.25 -17.71 11.07
CA PRO A 6 -4.70 -16.73 10.09
C PRO A 6 -5.55 -15.67 10.78
N ILE A 7 -5.42 -14.42 10.34
CA ILE A 7 -6.31 -13.34 10.77
C ILE A 7 -7.70 -13.65 10.20
N THR A 8 -8.63 -14.09 11.05
CA THR A 8 -10.03 -14.29 10.69
C THR A 8 -10.76 -12.95 10.78
N GLY A 9 -10.65 -12.13 9.74
CA GLY A 9 -11.31 -10.83 9.65
C GLY A 9 -11.50 -10.38 8.19
N GLY A 10 -12.71 -10.59 7.66
CA GLY A 10 -13.16 -10.10 6.34
C GLY A 10 -12.80 -10.99 5.14
N ASP A 11 -13.75 -11.14 4.21
CA ASP A 11 -13.65 -11.98 3.00
C ASP A 11 -12.57 -11.54 1.98
N SER A 12 -11.81 -10.49 2.29
CA SER A 12 -10.81 -9.89 1.40
C SER A 12 -9.38 -10.23 1.82
N THR A 13 -8.80 -11.18 1.12
CA THR A 13 -7.36 -11.45 1.12
C THR A 13 -6.58 -10.34 0.39
N LEU A 14 -5.27 -10.25 0.64
CA LEU A 14 -4.36 -9.39 -0.11
C LEU A 14 -4.49 -9.57 -1.64
N LEU A 15 -4.63 -10.83 -2.08
CA LEU A 15 -4.82 -11.15 -3.50
C LEU A 15 -6.16 -10.62 -4.04
N SER A 16 -7.26 -10.81 -3.32
CA SER A 16 -8.57 -10.30 -3.77
C SER A 16 -8.62 -8.78 -3.77
N THR A 17 -7.96 -8.11 -2.83
CA THR A 17 -7.84 -6.65 -2.82
C THR A 17 -7.06 -6.17 -4.04
N TYR A 18 -5.90 -6.78 -4.32
CA TYR A 18 -5.10 -6.46 -5.49
C TYR A 18 -5.90 -6.63 -6.80
N GLN A 19 -6.56 -7.77 -6.98
CA GLN A 19 -7.40 -8.03 -8.15
C GLN A 19 -8.55 -7.03 -8.30
N LEU A 20 -9.19 -6.64 -7.20
CA LEU A 20 -10.25 -5.64 -7.20
C LEU A 20 -9.74 -4.26 -7.63
N MET A 21 -8.58 -3.83 -7.13
CA MET A 21 -8.00 -2.52 -7.47
C MET A 21 -7.55 -2.45 -8.93
N LEU A 22 -7.00 -3.54 -9.48
CA LEU A 22 -6.69 -3.63 -10.91
C LEU A 22 -7.96 -3.55 -11.76
N LYS A 23 -9.01 -4.29 -11.38
CA LYS A 23 -10.29 -4.28 -12.10
C LYS A 23 -10.94 -2.90 -12.10
N LYS A 24 -10.79 -2.15 -11.00
CA LYS A 24 -11.27 -0.76 -10.87
C LYS A 24 -10.32 0.28 -11.49
N GLN A 25 -9.15 -0.12 -12.00
CA GLN A 25 -8.10 0.77 -12.48
C GLN A 25 -7.64 1.81 -11.44
N VAL A 26 -7.67 1.45 -10.15
CA VAL A 26 -7.18 2.30 -9.06
C VAL A 26 -5.68 2.18 -8.91
N LEU A 27 -5.16 0.96 -8.84
CA LEU A 27 -3.73 0.70 -8.72
C LEU A 27 -3.12 0.28 -10.06
N PRO A 28 -1.86 0.68 -10.34
CA PRO A 28 -1.11 0.13 -11.46
C PRO A 28 -0.68 -1.33 -11.18
N ALA A 29 -0.53 -2.13 -12.24
CA ALA A 29 -0.26 -3.57 -12.16
C ALA A 29 1.10 -3.97 -11.57
N HIS A 30 1.98 -3.01 -11.29
CA HIS A 30 3.26 -3.28 -10.64
C HIS A 30 3.20 -3.00 -9.13
N LEU A 31 2.09 -2.48 -8.59
CA LEU A 31 1.94 -2.17 -7.16
C LEU A 31 1.01 -3.16 -6.46
N LEU A 32 1.57 -3.91 -5.52
CA LEU A 32 0.83 -4.84 -4.65
C LEU A 32 0.52 -4.17 -3.30
N PRO A 33 -0.75 -3.87 -2.96
CA PRO A 33 -1.08 -3.29 -1.67
C PRO A 33 -0.92 -4.33 -0.56
N PHE A 34 -0.18 -3.99 0.50
CA PHE A 34 0.03 -4.87 1.65
C PHE A 34 -0.45 -4.30 2.99
N ALA A 35 -0.64 -2.97 3.07
CA ALA A 35 -1.25 -2.30 4.21
C ALA A 35 -2.06 -1.09 3.72
N ASN A 36 -2.99 -0.61 4.55
CA ASN A 36 -3.80 0.56 4.27
C ASN A 36 -3.92 1.45 5.51
N ASP A 37 -4.15 2.73 5.29
CA ASP A 37 -4.55 3.65 6.35
C ASP A 37 -6.08 3.71 6.49
N TRP A 38 -6.58 4.55 7.41
CA TRP A 38 -8.03 4.76 7.58
C TRP A 38 -8.65 5.64 6.49
N GLY A 39 -7.85 6.37 5.71
CA GLY A 39 -8.27 7.18 4.56
C GLY A 39 -8.51 6.37 3.29
N GLY A 40 -8.12 5.09 3.26
CA GLY A 40 -8.20 4.24 2.08
C GLY A 40 -6.98 4.34 1.17
N ASN A 41 -5.89 4.94 1.66
CA ASN A 41 -4.59 4.97 1.01
C ASN A 41 -3.82 3.68 1.30
N PHE A 42 -2.87 3.34 0.45
CA PHE A 42 -2.17 2.06 0.51
C PHE A 42 -0.67 2.23 0.68
N PHE A 43 -0.06 1.33 1.46
CA PHE A 43 1.34 0.98 1.27
C PHE A 43 1.44 -0.17 0.28
N CYS A 44 2.22 0.03 -0.77
CA CYS A 44 2.37 -0.88 -1.88
C CYS A 44 3.81 -1.35 -2.03
N LEU A 45 3.97 -2.63 -2.33
CA LEU A 45 5.23 -3.22 -2.80
C LEU A 45 5.28 -3.14 -4.32
N ASN A 46 6.31 -2.50 -4.85
CA ASN A 46 6.60 -2.52 -6.27
C ASN A 46 7.17 -3.90 -6.65
N LEU A 47 6.44 -4.63 -7.49
CA LEU A 47 6.74 -6.02 -7.87
C LEU A 47 7.98 -6.13 -8.77
N ASP A 48 8.34 -5.06 -9.48
CA ASP A 48 9.48 -5.04 -10.39
C ASP A 48 10.79 -4.68 -9.66
N THR A 49 10.72 -3.79 -8.68
CA THR A 49 11.90 -3.22 -8.00
C THR A 49 12.06 -3.66 -6.54
N GLY A 50 10.99 -4.13 -5.91
CA GLY A 50 10.93 -4.43 -4.48
C GLY A 50 10.79 -3.21 -3.58
N ALA A 51 10.75 -1.99 -4.15
CA ALA A 51 10.57 -0.74 -3.40
C ALA A 51 9.19 -0.66 -2.74
N VAL A 52 9.08 0.16 -1.69
CA VAL A 52 7.81 0.44 -1.02
C VAL A 52 7.39 1.87 -1.33
N SER A 53 6.17 2.02 -1.82
CA SER A 53 5.52 3.29 -2.12
C SER A 53 4.26 3.46 -1.28
N TYR A 54 3.95 4.69 -0.94
CA TYR A 54 2.65 5.10 -0.41
C TYR A 54 1.79 5.60 -1.57
N PHE A 55 0.56 5.14 -1.66
CA PHE A 55 -0.35 5.40 -2.78
C PHE A 55 -1.64 6.05 -2.26
N THR A 56 -1.87 7.30 -2.64
CA THR A 56 -3.05 8.08 -2.22
C THR A 56 -4.23 7.82 -3.16
N THR A 57 -5.41 7.51 -2.61
CA THR A 57 -6.63 7.33 -3.42
C THR A 57 -7.65 8.43 -3.19
N ASP A 58 -7.55 9.11 -2.04
CA ASP A 58 -8.36 10.26 -1.66
C ASP A 58 -8.07 11.53 -2.48
N SER A 59 -6.93 11.57 -3.16
CA SER A 59 -6.47 12.68 -4.00
C SER A 59 -6.83 12.54 -5.49
N PHE A 60 -7.62 11.55 -5.88
CA PHE A 60 -7.95 11.32 -7.29
C PHE A 60 -8.78 12.46 -7.87
N ASP A 61 -8.34 12.98 -9.01
CA ASP A 61 -9.03 14.02 -9.77
C ASP A 61 -9.94 13.37 -10.82
N SER A 62 -11.20 13.79 -10.87
CA SER A 62 -12.18 13.33 -11.84
C SER A 62 -11.89 13.79 -13.28
N ASP A 63 -11.09 14.85 -13.43
CA ASP A 63 -10.71 15.40 -14.74
C ASP A 63 -9.50 14.67 -15.34
N LEU A 64 -8.77 13.88 -14.54
CA LEU A 64 -7.63 13.09 -14.98
C LEU A 64 -8.02 11.67 -15.41
N SER A 65 -7.25 11.11 -16.35
CA SER A 65 -7.38 9.69 -16.68
C SER A 65 -6.92 8.80 -15.52
N PRO A 66 -7.36 7.53 -15.45
CA PRO A 66 -6.91 6.62 -14.41
C PRO A 66 -5.38 6.47 -14.34
N LYS A 67 -4.69 6.54 -15.48
CA LYS A 67 -3.23 6.42 -15.54
C LYS A 67 -2.52 7.67 -14.99
N GLU A 68 -3.08 8.85 -15.23
CA GLU A 68 -2.55 10.11 -14.68
C GLU A 68 -2.72 10.11 -13.16
N ASN A 69 -3.92 9.79 -12.66
CA ASN A 69 -4.17 9.62 -11.23
C ASN A 69 -3.22 8.61 -10.58
N GLN A 70 -2.99 7.45 -11.20
CA GLN A 70 -2.03 6.47 -10.72
C GLN A 70 -0.60 7.01 -10.62
N THR A 71 -0.18 7.84 -11.57
CA THR A 71 1.19 8.37 -11.62
C THR A 71 1.38 9.46 -10.57
N GLU A 72 0.39 10.32 -10.36
CA GLU A 72 0.47 11.42 -9.39
C GLU A 72 0.31 10.95 -7.94
N SER A 73 -0.33 9.79 -7.74
CA SER A 73 -0.65 9.26 -6.42
C SER A 73 0.43 8.41 -5.78
N GLU A 74 1.44 7.97 -6.55
CA GLU A 74 2.52 7.14 -6.03
C GLU A 74 3.67 7.98 -5.46
N LYS A 75 3.95 7.80 -4.17
CA LYS A 75 5.08 8.42 -3.48
C LYS A 75 6.03 7.35 -2.92
N LEU A 76 7.28 7.37 -3.35
CA LEU A 76 8.31 6.45 -2.84
C LEU A 76 8.52 6.67 -1.33
N VAL A 77 8.47 5.59 -0.55
CA VAL A 77 8.79 5.58 0.89
C VAL A 77 10.20 5.07 1.11
N CYS A 78 10.56 3.92 0.53
CA CYS A 78 11.91 3.38 0.65
C CYS A 78 12.26 2.39 -0.47
N SER A 79 13.55 2.09 -0.60
CA SER A 79 14.10 1.29 -1.70
C SER A 79 13.77 -0.21 -1.65
N ASN A 80 13.38 -0.75 -0.48
CA ASN A 80 12.99 -2.16 -0.38
C ASN A 80 12.17 -2.45 0.89
N PHE A 81 11.43 -3.56 0.86
CA PHE A 81 10.58 -3.99 1.98
C PHE A 81 11.32 -4.19 3.31
N LEU A 82 12.55 -4.68 3.30
CA LEU A 82 13.30 -4.89 4.54
C LEU A 82 13.59 -3.56 5.25
N ARG A 83 13.97 -2.53 4.49
CA ARG A 83 14.17 -1.18 5.04
C ARG A 83 12.88 -0.58 5.57
N PHE A 84 11.74 -0.86 4.92
CA PHE A 84 10.44 -0.43 5.44
C PHE A 84 10.22 -0.99 6.84
N VAL A 85 10.35 -2.31 7.01
CA VAL A 85 10.14 -2.99 8.32
C VAL A 85 11.13 -2.49 9.37
N GLN A 86 12.40 -2.30 9.01
CA GLN A 86 13.43 -1.80 9.92
C GLN A 86 13.25 -0.33 10.32
N GLY A 87 12.49 0.45 9.54
CA GLY A 87 12.21 1.85 9.81
C GLY A 87 10.89 2.09 10.55
N LEU A 88 10.16 1.03 10.90
CA LEU A 88 8.98 1.14 11.77
C LEU A 88 9.43 1.54 13.18
N ILE A 89 8.68 2.44 13.78
CA ILE A 89 8.84 2.90 15.16
C ILE A 89 7.52 2.71 15.90
N ASP A 90 7.58 2.50 17.21
CA ASP A 90 6.38 2.43 18.03
C ASP A 90 5.75 3.83 18.16
N GLU A 91 4.43 3.90 18.28
CA GLU A 91 3.71 5.17 18.38
C GLU A 91 4.16 6.01 19.58
N GLU A 92 4.63 5.36 20.66
CA GLU A 92 5.12 6.01 21.88
C GLU A 92 6.50 6.68 21.69
N ASP A 93 7.27 6.26 20.69
CA ASP A 93 8.60 6.81 20.39
C ASP A 93 8.53 8.05 19.47
N LEU A 94 7.33 8.48 19.07
CA LEU A 94 7.12 9.66 18.22
C LEU A 94 7.32 11.00 18.96
N ASP A 95 7.29 10.98 20.29
CA ASP A 95 7.26 12.19 21.13
C ASP A 95 8.65 12.74 21.51
N GLU A 96 9.74 12.22 20.94
CA GLU A 96 11.11 12.76 21.15
C GLU A 96 11.49 13.79 20.05
N GLU A 97 10.93 15.00 20.11
CA GLU A 97 11.47 16.20 19.43
C GLU A 97 12.08 17.22 20.42
#